data_AF-A0A6A5T8E1-F1
#
_entry.id   AF-A0A6A5T8E1-F1
#
_cell.length_a   1.000
_cell.length_b   1.000
_cell.length_c   1.000
_cell.angle_alpha   90.00
_cell.angle_beta   90.00
_cell.angle_gamma   90.00
#
_symmetry.space_group_name_H-M   'P 1'
#
loop_
_entity.id
_entity.type
_entity.pdbx_description
1 polymer ?
#
loop_
_entity_poly.entity_id
_entity_poly.type
_entity_poly.pdbx_seq_one_letter_code
_entity_poly.pdbx_strand_id
1 'polypeptide(L)'
;MPSAKFDEVYKKTRDIKSGPSNDDLLNLYAYAKVAQGEDIEKAAKPGMMDFTGKAKRKRWQEVVDAGTSQADAEKKYIELGESLISKHL
;
A
#
# COMPACT_ATOMS: atom_id res chain seq x y z
N MET A 1 -11.86 1.23 9.55
CA MET A 1 -12.27 1.07 8.14
C MET A 1 -11.87 2.33 7.42
N PRO A 2 -11.22 2.24 6.24
CA PRO A 2 -10.80 3.41 5.46
C PRO A 2 -12.00 4.26 5.00
N SER A 3 -11.77 5.50 4.58
CA SER A 3 -12.82 6.36 4.03
C SER A 3 -13.29 5.94 2.62
N ALA A 4 -14.44 6.48 2.20
CA ALA A 4 -14.93 6.32 0.83
C ALA A 4 -13.93 6.85 -0.23
N LYS A 5 -13.12 7.86 0.12
CA LYS A 5 -12.09 8.39 -0.78
C LYS A 5 -10.97 7.39 -0.99
N PHE A 6 -10.55 6.70 0.09
CA PHE A 6 -9.60 5.60 -0.03
C PHE A 6 -10.13 4.52 -0.97
N ASP A 7 -11.39 4.09 -0.81
CA ASP A 7 -11.98 3.05 -1.66
C ASP A 7 -12.03 3.44 -3.15
N GLU A 8 -12.30 4.72 -3.45
CA GLU A 8 -12.29 5.25 -4.81
C GLU A 8 -10.88 5.19 -5.42
N VAL A 9 -9.88 5.72 -4.71
CA VAL A 9 -8.47 5.70 -5.15
C VAL A 9 -7.95 4.27 -5.24
N TYR A 10 -8.31 3.42 -4.30
CA TYR A 10 -7.94 2.00 -4.29
C TYR A 10 -8.45 1.27 -5.53
N LYS A 11 -9.69 1.56 -5.97
CA LYS A 11 -10.21 1.00 -7.21
C LYS A 11 -9.47 1.53 -8.43
N LYS A 12 -9.29 2.85 -8.52
CA LYS A 12 -8.65 3.50 -9.68
C LYS A 12 -7.17 3.11 -9.85
N THR A 13 -6.42 2.97 -8.75
CA THR A 13 -5.00 2.57 -8.83
C THR A 13 -4.82 1.15 -9.41
N ARG A 14 -5.84 0.29 -9.32
CA ARG A 14 -5.82 -1.04 -9.95
C ARG A 14 -5.93 -1.00 -11.47
N ASP A 15 -6.46 0.09 -12.03
CA ASP A 15 -6.59 0.27 -13.48
C ASP A 15 -5.28 0.75 -14.12
N ILE A 16 -4.29 1.14 -13.32
CA ILE A 16 -2.95 1.55 -13.80
C ILE A 16 -2.20 0.30 -14.27
N LYS A 17 -2.12 0.13 -15.59
CA LYS A 17 -1.51 -1.08 -16.20
C LYS A 17 0.01 -1.05 -16.27
N SER A 18 0.62 0.14 -16.35
CA SER A 18 2.06 0.33 -16.47
C SER A 18 2.44 1.75 -16.06
N GLY A 19 3.62 1.94 -15.48
CA GLY A 19 4.13 3.27 -15.15
C GLY A 19 4.59 3.47 -13.70
N PRO A 20 3.90 2.94 -12.68
CA PRO A 20 4.36 3.05 -11.31
C PRO A 20 5.71 2.34 -11.11
N SER A 21 6.61 2.98 -10.36
CA SER A 21 7.85 2.33 -9.97
C SER A 21 7.57 1.19 -8.99
N ASN A 22 8.54 0.28 -8.83
CA ASN A 22 8.42 -0.78 -7.83
C ASN A 22 8.25 -0.20 -6.41
N ASP A 23 8.90 0.92 -6.10
CA ASP A 23 8.74 1.61 -4.81
C ASP A 23 7.33 2.18 -4.62
N ASP A 24 6.71 2.72 -5.66
CA ASP A 24 5.33 3.19 -5.62
C ASP A 24 4.38 2.05 -5.30
N LEU A 25 4.55 0.90 -5.97
CA LEU A 25 3.73 -0.29 -5.75
C LEU A 25 3.90 -0.84 -4.32
N LEU A 26 5.12 -0.86 -3.81
CA LEU A 26 5.42 -1.28 -2.44
C LEU A 26 4.82 -0.32 -1.41
N ASN A 27 4.88 0.99 -1.66
CA ASN A 27 4.28 2.01 -0.81
C ASN A 27 2.75 1.91 -0.79
N LEU A 28 2.10 1.82 -1.95
CA LEU A 28 0.66 1.61 -2.05
C LEU A 28 0.24 0.35 -1.28
N TYR A 29 0.97 -0.75 -1.42
CA TYR A 29 0.70 -1.97 -0.68
C TYR A 29 0.77 -1.76 0.84
N ALA A 30 1.88 -1.20 1.34
CA ALA A 30 2.11 -1.02 2.76
C ALA A 30 1.09 -0.06 3.39
N TYR A 31 0.83 1.07 2.75
CA TYR A 31 -0.16 2.05 3.24
C TYR A 31 -1.57 1.47 3.22
N ALA A 32 -1.96 0.71 2.18
CA ALA A 32 -3.27 0.06 2.15
C ALA A 32 -3.46 -0.92 3.32
N LYS A 33 -2.45 -1.75 3.60
CA LYS A 33 -2.51 -2.72 4.70
C LYS A 33 -2.68 -2.07 6.07
N VAL A 34 -1.93 -1.00 6.33
CA VAL A 34 -2.04 -0.25 7.59
C VAL A 34 -3.37 0.50 7.67
N ALA A 35 -3.80 1.17 6.60
CA ALA A 35 -5.08 1.89 6.55
C ALA A 35 -6.28 0.95 6.77
N GLN A 36 -6.21 -0.29 6.28
CA GLN A 36 -7.22 -1.32 6.50
C GLN A 36 -7.19 -1.91 7.92
N GLY A 37 -6.18 -1.58 8.73
CA GLY A 37 -5.99 -2.12 10.06
C GLY A 37 -5.57 -3.58 10.06
N GLU A 38 -4.94 -4.06 8.98
CA GLU A 38 -4.40 -5.42 8.96
C GLU A 38 -3.22 -5.54 9.94
N ASP A 39 -3.14 -6.70 10.58
CA ASP A 39 -2.09 -7.03 11.54
C ASP A 39 -0.99 -7.83 10.84
N ILE A 40 0.21 -7.25 10.76
CA ILE A 40 1.35 -7.86 10.09
C ILE A 40 1.79 -9.17 10.77
N GLU A 41 1.62 -9.30 12.08
CA GLU A 41 1.99 -10.50 12.83
C GLU A 41 1.06 -11.68 12.50
N LYS A 42 -0.20 -11.38 12.15
CA LYS A 42 -1.18 -12.37 11.72
C LYS A 42 -1.13 -12.66 10.23
N ALA A 43 -0.50 -11.80 9.44
CA ALA A 43 -0.36 -12.01 8.01
C ALA A 43 0.60 -13.16 7.71
N ALA A 44 0.26 -13.97 6.70
CA ALA A 44 1.10 -15.07 6.24
C ALA A 44 2.52 -14.60 5.90
N LYS A 45 3.52 -15.34 6.37
CA LYS A 45 4.92 -15.07 6.05
C LYS A 45 5.20 -15.55 4.61
N PRO A 46 5.82 -14.72 3.76
CA PRO A 46 6.17 -15.11 2.41
C PRO A 46 7.17 -16.29 2.43
N GLY A 47 7.06 -17.18 1.45
CA GLY A 47 7.94 -18.34 1.31
C GLY A 47 9.40 -17.95 1.07
N MET A 48 10.33 -18.91 1.26
CA MET A 48 11.77 -18.62 1.12
C MET A 48 12.17 -18.10 -0.27
N MET A 49 11.51 -18.55 -1.34
CA MET A 49 11.76 -18.12 -2.72
C MET A 49 10.87 -16.97 -3.19
N ASP A 50 9.95 -16.47 -2.35
CA ASP A 50 9.03 -15.38 -2.71
C ASP A 50 9.66 -14.01 -2.45
N PHE A 51 10.49 -13.54 -3.39
CA PHE A 51 11.17 -12.25 -3.28
C PHE A 51 10.20 -11.06 -3.27
N THR A 52 9.11 -11.15 -4.04
CA THR A 52 8.11 -10.08 -4.12
C THR A 52 7.29 -9.98 -2.83
N GLY A 53 6.81 -11.10 -2.30
CA GLY A 53 6.10 -11.12 -1.02
C GLY A 53 6.99 -10.67 0.13
N LYS A 54 8.28 -11.03 0.10
CA LYS A 54 9.28 -10.50 1.06
C LYS A 54 9.42 -8.98 0.96
N ALA A 55 9.53 -8.42 -0.24
CA ALA A 55 9.62 -6.96 -0.43
C ALA A 55 8.35 -6.24 0.07
N LYS A 56 7.18 -6.76 -0.27
CA LYS A 56 5.88 -6.24 0.19
C LYS A 56 5.76 -6.26 1.72
N ARG A 57 6.07 -7.41 2.33
CA ARG A 57 6.05 -7.54 3.79
C ARG A 57 7.08 -6.64 4.47
N LYS A 58 8.28 -6.51 3.89
CA LYS A 58 9.33 -5.62 4.40
C LYS A 58 8.85 -4.16 4.40
N ARG A 59 8.33 -3.66 3.26
CA ARG A 59 7.82 -2.27 3.20
C ARG A 59 6.64 -2.05 4.15
N TRP A 60 5.77 -3.04 4.30
CA TRP A 60 4.69 -2.98 5.27
C TRP A 60 5.23 -2.90 6.72
N GLN A 61 6.21 -3.73 7.07
CA GLN A 61 6.87 -3.67 8.38
C GLN A 61 7.51 -2.30 8.63
N GLU A 62 8.22 -1.73 7.65
CA GLU A 62 8.82 -0.39 7.76
C GLU A 62 7.78 0.69 8.11
N VAL A 63 6.57 0.63 7.52
CA VAL A 63 5.49 1.58 7.81
C VAL A 63 4.91 1.37 9.22
N VAL A 64 4.80 0.12 9.67
CA VAL A 64 4.34 -0.24 11.02
C VAL A 64 5.36 0.20 12.07
N ASP A 65 6.64 -0.10 11.86
CA ASP A 65 7.74 0.26 12.77
C ASP A 65 7.91 1.78 12.88
N ALA A 66 7.60 2.52 11.82
CA ALA A 66 7.54 3.98 11.84
C ALA A 66 6.36 4.55 12.66
N GLY A 67 5.50 3.69 13.23
CA GLY A 67 4.35 4.11 14.04
C GLY A 67 3.25 4.80 13.23
N THR A 68 3.15 4.52 11.93
CA THR A 68 2.14 5.15 11.07
C THR A 68 0.73 4.72 11.51
N SER A 69 -0.12 5.68 11.84
CA SER A 69 -1.53 5.40 12.19
C SER A 69 -2.33 4.97 10.96
N GLN A 70 -3.51 4.35 11.17
CA GLN A 70 -4.40 4.01 10.05
C GLN A 70 -4.80 5.24 9.24
N ALA A 71 -5.06 6.37 9.91
CA ALA A 71 -5.44 7.63 9.26
C ALA A 71 -4.28 8.25 8.46
N ASP A 72 -3.06 8.18 8.98
CA ASP A 72 -1.88 8.68 8.26
C ASP A 72 -1.54 7.79 7.05
N ALA A 73 -1.66 6.47 7.21
CA ALA A 73 -1.47 5.53 6.12
C ALA A 73 -2.51 5.75 5.02
N GLU A 74 -3.76 5.98 5.39
CA GLU A 74 -4.83 6.31 4.45
C GLU A 74 -4.52 7.58 3.67
N LYS A 75 -4.12 8.66 4.36
CA LYS A 75 -3.76 9.93 3.73
C LYS A 75 -2.60 9.75 2.73
N LYS A 76 -1.54 9.05 3.14
CA LYS A 76 -0.38 8.75 2.27
C LYS A 76 -0.77 7.89 1.06
N TYR A 77 -1.69 6.94 1.25
CA TYR A 77 -2.20 6.12 0.16
C TYR A 77 -2.97 6.96 -0.87
N ILE A 78 -3.87 7.83 -0.40
CA ILE A 78 -4.66 8.71 -1.26
C ILE A 78 -3.75 9.63 -2.06
N GLU A 79 -2.80 10.30 -1.39
CA GLU A 79 -1.87 11.24 -2.04
C GLU A 79 -1.02 10.55 -3.13
N LEU A 80 -0.44 9.40 -2.80
CA LEU A 80 0.35 8.64 -3.77
C LEU A 80 -0.53 8.10 -4.91
N GLY A 81 -1.68 7.53 -4.58
CA GLY A 81 -2.61 6.97 -5.55
C GLY A 81 -3.13 8.00 -6.53
N GLU A 82 -3.52 9.19 -6.07
CA GLU A 82 -3.94 10.29 -6.94
C GLU A 82 -2.81 10.80 -7.82
N SER A 83 -1.58 10.90 -7.29
CA SER A 83 -0.41 11.27 -8.10
C SER A 83 -0.16 10.28 -9.24
N LEU A 84 -0.30 8.99 -8.97
CA LEU A 84 -0.10 7.94 -9.97
C LEU A 84 -1.24 7.87 -10.97
N ILE A 85 -2.49 8.01 -10.51
CA ILE A 85 -3.66 8.10 -11.39
C ILE A 85 -3.47 9.27 -12.35
N SER A 86 -3.15 10.47 -11.85
CA SER A 86 -2.95 11.65 -12.70
C SER A 86 -1.80 11.52 -13.71
N LYS A 87 -0.85 10.62 -13.48
CA LYS A 87 0.31 10.42 -14.37
C LYS A 87 0.12 9.29 -15.38
N HIS A 88 -0.77 8.35 -15.10
CA HIS A 88 -0.85 7.08 -15.83
C HIS A 88 -2.25 6.74 -16.36
N LEU A 89 -3.27 7.53 -16.00
CA LEU A 89 -4.65 7.46 -16.49
C LEU A 89 -5.06 8.81 -17.05
#